data_AF-A0A249KTM6-F1
#
_entry.id   AF-A0A249KTM6-F1
#
_cell.length_a   1.000
_cell.length_b   1.000
_cell.length_c   1.000
_cell.angle_alpha   90.00
_cell.angle_beta   90.00
_cell.angle_gamma   90.00
#
_symmetry.space_group_name_H-M   'P 1'
#
loop_
_entity.id
_entity.type
_entity.pdbx_description
1 polymer ?
#
loop_
_entity_poly.entity_id
_entity_poly.type
_entity_poly.pdbx_seq_one_letter_code
_entity_poly.pdbx_strand_id
1 'polypeptide(L)'
;MYIQTPAFLTPFEARAILFSCIEPGHFFWSAEISAHGPLKVLESILSASYPAEKTRAIITSIRVADVGQILYEIEKAGAQFLTPEHEHWPIGVNQLVNPPIGLIVKGDSTCLITDSLAIVGSRKPTNYGANVASEFARGFSDLGWTIISGGAYGIDSYAHRATLHANGRTIAVLATGIEVAYPKSNQKLFNEMSAHGALISELMPHESAMPSRFLVRNRLIASIAKATLVVEAAYKSGSLRTAHDAAELLRPVMAIPGPINSAMSQGCHRLISERAAELITSVADAVEFIGANQ
;
A
#
# COMPACT_ATOMS: atom_id res chain seq x y z
N MET A 1 0.07 -44.88 14.62
CA MET A 1 -0.39 -43.62 14.00
C MET A 1 0.86 -42.83 13.68
N TYR A 2 1.26 -42.82 12.41
CA TYR A 2 2.55 -42.28 11.97
C TYR A 2 2.60 -40.77 12.26
N ILE A 3 3.59 -40.36 13.06
CA ILE A 3 3.98 -38.97 13.21
C ILE A 3 4.63 -38.59 11.87
N GLN A 4 3.88 -37.87 11.03
CA GLN A 4 4.49 -37.22 9.87
C GLN A 4 5.50 -36.21 10.41
N THR A 5 6.78 -36.47 10.14
CA THR A 5 7.84 -35.47 10.17
C THR A 5 7.36 -34.27 9.34
N PRO A 6 7.43 -33.01 9.81
CA PRO A 6 7.02 -31.90 8.96
C PRO A 6 7.93 -31.91 7.73
N ALA A 7 7.32 -31.87 6.56
CA ALA A 7 8.03 -31.62 5.31
C ALA A 7 8.89 -30.36 5.49
N PHE A 8 10.10 -30.36 4.94
CA PHE A 8 10.98 -29.18 4.98
C PHE A 8 10.21 -27.98 4.40
N LEU A 9 9.97 -26.95 5.22
CA LEU A 9 9.29 -25.73 4.79
C LEU A 9 10.10 -25.06 3.68
N THR A 10 9.41 -24.64 2.63
CA THR A 10 9.99 -23.79 1.59
C THR A 10 10.16 -22.35 2.10
N PRO A 11 11.03 -21.53 1.48
CA PRO A 11 11.11 -20.09 1.80
C PRO A 11 9.77 -19.36 1.65
N PHE A 12 8.94 -19.77 0.69
CA PHE A 12 7.60 -19.22 0.47
C PHE A 12 6.67 -19.51 1.67
N GLU A 13 6.62 -20.77 2.12
CA GLU A 13 5.81 -21.19 3.26
C GLU A 13 6.28 -20.55 4.57
N ALA A 14 7.59 -20.48 4.79
CA ALA A 14 8.15 -19.80 5.95
C ALA A 14 7.77 -18.31 5.97
N ARG A 15 7.77 -17.65 4.79
CA ARG A 15 7.37 -16.26 4.64
C ARG A 15 5.89 -16.06 4.92
N ALA A 16 5.02 -16.97 4.48
CA ALA A 16 3.59 -16.93 4.79
C ALA A 16 3.31 -17.04 6.30
N ILE A 17 4.03 -17.94 7.00
CA ILE A 17 3.95 -18.05 8.47
C ILE A 17 4.37 -16.73 9.14
N LEU A 18 5.55 -16.20 8.78
CA LEU A 18 6.07 -14.95 9.34
C LEU A 18 5.13 -13.77 9.07
N PHE A 19 4.60 -13.69 7.85
CA PHE A 19 3.61 -12.68 7.44
C PHE A 19 2.36 -12.72 8.33
N SER A 20 1.82 -13.91 8.61
CA SER A 20 0.60 -14.06 9.42
C SER A 20 0.77 -13.67 10.90
N CYS A 21 2.01 -13.58 11.38
CA CYS A 21 2.33 -13.43 12.81
C CYS A 21 2.99 -12.09 13.15
N ILE A 22 3.54 -11.36 12.19
CA ILE A 22 4.30 -10.13 12.41
C ILE A 22 3.49 -8.94 11.88
N GLU A 23 3.30 -7.93 12.73
CA GLU A 23 2.61 -6.70 12.30
C GLU A 23 3.30 -6.02 11.10
N PRO A 24 2.53 -5.44 10.17
CA PRO A 24 3.07 -4.69 9.05
C PRO A 24 4.04 -3.60 9.48
N GLY A 25 5.09 -3.39 8.67
CA GLY A 25 6.09 -2.35 8.92
C GLY A 25 6.94 -2.54 10.17
N HIS A 26 6.97 -3.74 10.76
CA HIS A 26 7.81 -4.03 11.91
C HIS A 26 9.31 -3.96 11.56
N PHE A 27 9.98 -2.88 11.98
CA PHE A 27 11.36 -2.57 11.62
C PHE A 27 12.34 -3.75 11.77
N PHE A 28 12.42 -4.34 12.96
CA PHE A 28 13.41 -5.39 13.26
C PHE A 28 13.18 -6.64 12.39
N TRP A 29 11.97 -7.22 12.42
CA TRP A 29 11.67 -8.42 11.64
C TRP A 29 11.75 -8.23 10.13
N SER A 30 11.32 -7.08 9.60
CA SER A 30 11.52 -6.78 8.17
C SER A 30 13.00 -6.76 7.80
N ALA A 31 13.87 -6.19 8.66
CA ALA A 31 15.31 -6.17 8.43
C ALA A 31 15.94 -7.57 8.51
N GLU A 32 15.60 -8.36 9.54
CA GLU A 32 16.10 -9.73 9.70
C GLU A 32 15.69 -10.61 8.50
N ILE A 33 14.43 -10.53 8.06
CA ILE A 33 13.94 -11.31 6.90
C ILE A 33 14.64 -10.88 5.62
N SER A 34 14.90 -9.58 5.44
CA SER A 34 15.62 -9.07 4.27
C SER A 34 17.10 -9.51 4.26
N ALA A 35 17.75 -9.54 5.43
CA ALA A 35 19.17 -9.86 5.56
C ALA A 35 19.47 -11.37 5.54
N HIS A 36 18.55 -12.18 6.04
CA HIS A 36 18.80 -13.60 6.30
C HIS A 36 17.84 -14.56 5.59
N GLY A 37 16.76 -14.05 5.01
CA GLY A 37 15.73 -14.84 4.36
C GLY A 37 14.71 -15.40 5.36
N PRO A 38 13.47 -15.68 4.90
CA PRO A 38 12.35 -16.05 5.77
C PRO A 38 12.57 -17.39 6.49
N LEU A 39 13.14 -18.39 5.80
CA LEU A 39 13.36 -19.71 6.37
C LEU A 39 14.31 -19.67 7.57
N LYS A 40 15.49 -19.07 7.40
CA LYS A 40 16.50 -18.94 8.46
C LYS A 40 15.98 -18.14 9.66
N VAL A 41 15.22 -17.07 9.40
CA VAL A 41 14.61 -16.26 10.48
C VAL A 41 13.58 -17.08 11.25
N LEU A 42 12.69 -17.80 10.56
CA LEU A 42 11.69 -18.66 11.19
C LEU A 42 12.34 -19.76 12.05
N GLU A 43 13.35 -20.45 11.50
CA GLU A 43 14.13 -21.45 12.24
C GLU A 43 14.78 -20.85 13.48
N SER A 44 15.41 -19.68 13.35
CA SER A 44 16.09 -18.98 14.45
C SER A 44 15.13 -18.51 15.55
N ILE A 45 13.89 -18.14 15.20
CA ILE A 45 12.83 -17.84 16.17
C ILE A 45 12.44 -19.11 16.94
N LEU A 46 12.22 -20.22 16.22
CA LEU A 46 11.80 -21.50 16.82
C LEU A 46 12.88 -22.15 17.69
N SER A 47 14.16 -22.01 17.32
CA SER A 47 15.32 -22.48 18.08
C SER A 47 15.74 -21.55 19.22
N ALA A 48 14.99 -20.47 19.47
CA ALA A 48 15.28 -19.47 20.50
C ALA A 48 16.68 -18.80 20.33
N SER A 49 17.11 -18.58 19.09
CA SER A 49 18.37 -17.89 18.78
C SER A 49 18.29 -16.37 18.90
N TYR A 50 17.08 -15.79 18.92
CA TYR A 50 16.85 -14.37 19.22
C TYR A 50 16.52 -14.15 20.70
N PRO A 51 16.82 -12.96 21.25
CA PRO A 51 16.42 -12.59 22.61
C PRO A 51 14.91 -12.75 22.82
N ALA A 52 14.52 -13.32 23.97
CA ALA A 52 13.12 -13.63 24.27
C ALA A 52 12.21 -12.39 24.22
N GLU A 53 12.72 -11.21 24.56
CA GLU A 53 11.99 -9.93 24.45
C GLU A 53 11.54 -9.59 23.02
N LYS A 54 12.29 -10.00 22.00
CA LYS A 54 11.96 -9.77 20.59
C LYS A 54 10.90 -10.73 20.10
N THR A 55 10.97 -11.99 20.54
CA THR A 55 10.10 -13.07 20.04
C THR A 55 8.82 -13.25 20.85
N ARG A 56 8.74 -12.70 22.08
CA ARG A 56 7.62 -12.89 23.01
C ARG A 56 6.25 -12.62 22.39
N ALA A 57 6.16 -11.63 21.52
CA ALA A 57 4.90 -11.23 20.88
C ALA A 57 4.44 -12.18 19.77
N ILE A 58 5.36 -12.95 19.16
CA ILE A 58 5.09 -13.72 17.93
C ILE A 58 5.32 -15.23 18.08
N ILE A 59 6.13 -15.68 19.05
CA ILE A 59 6.57 -17.08 19.16
C ILE A 59 5.41 -18.05 19.36
N THR A 60 4.41 -17.68 20.17
CA THR A 60 3.23 -18.52 20.41
C THR A 60 2.43 -18.68 19.12
N SER A 61 2.18 -17.58 18.41
CA SER A 61 1.46 -17.57 17.13
C SER A 61 2.20 -18.40 16.07
N ILE A 62 3.53 -18.23 15.96
CA ILE A 62 4.37 -18.99 15.03
C ILE A 62 4.32 -20.49 15.31
N ARG A 63 4.35 -20.91 16.58
CA ARG A 63 4.33 -22.33 16.96
C ARG A 63 3.03 -23.05 16.62
N VAL A 64 1.92 -22.32 16.54
CA VAL A 64 0.59 -22.87 16.22
C VAL A 64 0.14 -22.52 14.80
N ALA A 65 0.96 -21.80 14.04
CA ALA A 65 0.65 -21.42 12.66
C ALA A 65 0.63 -22.66 11.77
N ASP A 66 -0.45 -22.81 11.00
CA ASP A 66 -0.60 -23.82 9.97
C ASP A 66 -0.53 -23.12 8.61
N VAL A 67 0.54 -23.38 7.87
CA VAL A 67 0.76 -22.74 6.56
C VAL A 67 -0.29 -23.14 5.53
N GLY A 68 -0.82 -24.37 5.58
CA GLY A 68 -1.90 -24.82 4.71
C GLY A 68 -3.17 -24.02 4.97
N GLN A 69 -3.52 -23.81 6.24
CA GLN A 69 -4.66 -22.97 6.62
C GLN A 69 -4.46 -21.49 6.22
N ILE A 70 -3.26 -20.94 6.42
CA ILE A 70 -2.93 -19.56 6.04
C ILE A 70 -3.14 -19.35 4.53
N LEU A 71 -2.55 -20.22 3.70
CA LEU A 71 -2.66 -20.10 2.25
C LEU A 71 -4.08 -20.36 1.77
N TYR A 72 -4.79 -21.33 2.38
CA TYR A 72 -6.19 -21.59 2.09
C TYR A 72 -7.09 -20.39 2.39
N GLU A 73 -6.87 -19.66 3.49
CA GLU A 73 -7.64 -18.44 3.79
C GLU A 73 -7.44 -17.34 2.75
N ILE A 74 -6.21 -17.18 2.26
CA ILE A 74 -5.87 -16.21 1.22
C ILE A 74 -6.56 -16.58 -0.10
N GLU A 75 -6.45 -17.84 -0.51
CA GLU A 75 -7.09 -18.36 -1.73
C GLU A 75 -8.62 -18.26 -1.65
N LYS A 76 -9.22 -18.67 -0.52
CA LYS A 76 -10.67 -18.62 -0.28
C LYS A 76 -11.22 -17.19 -0.37
N ALA A 77 -10.43 -16.19 0.02
CA ALA A 77 -10.80 -14.79 -0.10
C ALA A 77 -10.71 -14.24 -1.55
N GLY A 78 -10.29 -15.09 -2.51
CA GLY A 78 -10.08 -14.76 -3.91
C GLY A 78 -8.82 -13.93 -4.14
N ALA A 79 -7.79 -14.15 -3.31
CA ALA A 79 -6.54 -13.41 -3.35
C ALA A 79 -5.34 -14.35 -3.53
N GLN A 80 -4.20 -13.75 -3.83
CA GLN A 80 -2.90 -14.41 -3.97
C GLN A 80 -1.90 -13.79 -2.99
N PHE A 81 -0.98 -14.61 -2.50
CA PHE A 81 0.13 -14.16 -1.65
C PHE A 81 1.38 -13.94 -2.51
N LEU A 82 1.76 -12.69 -2.69
CA LEU A 82 2.97 -12.29 -3.40
C LEU A 82 4.14 -12.18 -2.42
N THR A 83 5.29 -12.62 -2.91
CA THR A 83 6.58 -12.56 -2.23
C THR A 83 7.59 -11.83 -3.12
N PRO A 84 8.74 -11.37 -2.59
CA PRO A 84 9.78 -10.72 -3.40
C PRO A 84 10.23 -11.49 -4.64
N GLU A 85 10.08 -12.81 -4.63
CA GLU A 85 10.42 -13.72 -5.72
C GLU A 85 9.36 -13.79 -6.83
N HIS A 86 8.17 -13.21 -6.62
CA HIS A 86 7.06 -13.23 -7.58
C HIS A 86 7.26 -12.22 -8.72
N GLU A 87 6.90 -12.57 -9.97
CA GLU A 87 7.10 -11.72 -11.15
C GLU A 87 6.38 -10.36 -11.07
N HIS A 88 5.20 -10.33 -10.44
CA HIS A 88 4.41 -9.11 -10.19
C HIS A 88 4.76 -8.38 -8.88
N TRP A 89 5.88 -8.71 -8.23
CA TRP A 89 6.30 -8.01 -7.02
C TRP A 89 6.65 -6.55 -7.33
N PRO A 90 6.05 -5.56 -6.65
CA PRO A 90 6.35 -4.15 -6.88
C PRO A 90 7.73 -3.80 -6.29
N ILE A 91 8.79 -3.90 -7.10
CA ILE A 91 10.20 -3.75 -6.66
C ILE A 91 10.45 -2.50 -5.81
N GLY A 92 9.69 -1.43 -6.04
CA GLY A 92 9.77 -0.20 -5.27
C GLY A 92 9.57 -0.37 -3.76
N VAL A 93 8.83 -1.39 -3.29
CA VAL A 93 8.64 -1.67 -1.85
C VAL A 93 9.92 -2.17 -1.17
N ASN A 94 10.89 -2.67 -1.93
CA ASN A 94 12.18 -3.12 -1.39
C ASN A 94 13.08 -1.95 -0.97
N GLN A 95 12.77 -0.73 -1.40
CA GLN A 95 13.50 0.49 -1.02
C GLN A 95 13.05 1.03 0.33
N LEU A 96 11.95 0.51 0.89
CA LEU A 96 11.49 0.89 2.21
C LEU A 96 12.49 0.45 3.29
N VAL A 97 12.61 1.24 4.35
CA VAL A 97 13.37 0.87 5.55
C VAL A 97 12.81 -0.40 6.21
N ASN A 98 11.50 -0.62 6.07
CA ASN A 98 10.77 -1.78 6.55
C ASN A 98 9.93 -2.39 5.41
N PRO A 99 10.58 -3.14 4.48
CA PRO A 99 9.91 -3.78 3.37
C PRO A 99 8.80 -4.73 3.86
N PRO A 100 7.70 -4.86 3.09
CA PRO A 100 6.65 -5.82 3.41
C PRO A 100 7.21 -7.25 3.39
N ILE A 101 6.79 -8.07 4.36
CA ILE A 101 7.17 -9.50 4.40
C ILE A 101 6.61 -10.24 3.17
N GLY A 102 5.39 -9.86 2.77
CA GLY A 102 4.67 -10.29 1.58
C GLY A 102 3.47 -9.37 1.37
N LEU A 103 2.74 -9.57 0.28
CA LEU A 103 1.55 -8.79 -0.06
C LEU A 103 0.40 -9.74 -0.42
N ILE A 104 -0.75 -9.57 0.19
CA ILE A 104 -1.98 -10.22 -0.28
C ILE A 104 -2.63 -9.34 -1.32
N VAL A 105 -2.87 -9.88 -2.51
CA VAL A 105 -3.41 -9.16 -3.66
C VAL A 105 -4.69 -9.82 -4.15
N LYS A 106 -5.78 -9.05 -4.24
CA LYS A 106 -7.06 -9.47 -4.82
C LYS A 106 -7.34 -8.68 -6.09
N GLY A 107 -7.56 -9.37 -7.20
CA GLY A 107 -7.69 -8.78 -8.53
C GLY A 107 -6.44 -9.01 -9.39
N ASP A 108 -6.21 -8.12 -10.35
CA ASP A 108 -5.11 -8.23 -11.31
C ASP A 108 -3.78 -7.76 -10.70
N SER A 109 -2.88 -8.70 -10.41
CA SER A 109 -1.56 -8.36 -9.87
C SER A 109 -0.63 -7.66 -10.86
N THR A 110 -0.88 -7.74 -12.17
CA THR A 110 0.01 -7.13 -13.18
C THR A 110 0.07 -5.61 -13.04
N CYS A 111 -0.97 -4.98 -12.49
CA CYS A 111 -0.99 -3.53 -12.29
C CYS A 111 0.04 -3.03 -11.27
N LEU A 112 0.57 -3.90 -10.39
CA LEU A 112 1.59 -3.54 -9.41
C LEU A 112 2.96 -3.22 -10.04
N ILE A 113 3.20 -3.67 -11.27
CA ILE A 113 4.47 -3.45 -12.00
C ILE A 113 4.33 -2.44 -13.15
N THR A 114 3.18 -1.77 -13.23
CA THR A 114 2.91 -0.74 -14.24
C THR A 114 3.21 0.66 -13.73
N ASP A 115 3.41 1.59 -14.66
CA ASP A 115 3.50 3.02 -14.38
C ASP A 115 2.26 3.47 -13.60
N SER A 116 2.50 4.17 -12.50
CA SER A 116 1.45 4.44 -11.54
C SER A 116 1.61 5.76 -10.82
N LEU A 117 0.48 6.41 -10.58
CA LEU A 117 0.38 7.68 -9.87
C LEU A 117 -0.40 7.47 -8.57
N ALA A 118 0.22 7.81 -7.44
CA ALA A 118 -0.49 7.91 -6.18
C ALA A 118 -1.28 9.23 -6.15
N ILE A 119 -2.59 9.18 -5.94
CA ILE A 119 -3.42 10.38 -5.73
C ILE A 119 -3.98 10.31 -4.32
N VAL A 120 -3.56 11.24 -3.46
CA VAL A 120 -3.91 11.24 -2.03
C VAL A 120 -4.40 12.61 -1.57
N GLY A 121 -5.17 12.64 -0.49
CA GLY A 121 -5.55 13.90 0.12
C GLY A 121 -6.60 13.80 1.22
N SER A 122 -7.37 14.88 1.36
CA SER A 122 -8.34 15.07 2.42
C SER A 122 -9.45 14.03 2.36
N ARG A 123 -9.86 13.53 3.54
CA ARG A 123 -11.04 12.68 3.69
C ARG A 123 -12.36 13.45 3.56
N LYS A 124 -12.29 14.78 3.60
CA LYS A 124 -13.42 15.71 3.43
C LYS A 124 -12.99 16.82 2.46
N PRO A 125 -12.80 16.50 1.18
CA PRO A 125 -12.34 17.46 0.20
C PRO A 125 -13.40 18.51 -0.07
N THR A 126 -12.98 19.66 -0.58
CA THR A 126 -13.87 20.62 -1.20
C THR A 126 -14.37 20.09 -2.56
N ASN A 127 -15.38 20.74 -3.15
CA ASN A 127 -15.80 20.42 -4.52
C ASN A 127 -14.64 20.64 -5.52
N TYR A 128 -13.80 21.64 -5.27
CA TYR A 128 -12.59 21.87 -6.05
C TYR A 128 -11.65 20.66 -5.97
N GLY A 129 -11.29 20.22 -4.76
CA GLY A 129 -10.42 19.05 -4.58
C GLY A 129 -11.00 17.76 -5.16
N ALA A 130 -12.31 17.53 -5.04
CA ALA A 130 -12.98 16.38 -5.63
C ALA A 130 -12.90 16.38 -7.17
N ASN A 131 -13.11 17.54 -7.79
CA ASN A 131 -13.02 17.70 -9.25
C ASN A 131 -11.58 17.50 -9.73
N VAL A 132 -10.60 18.13 -9.07
CA VAL A 132 -9.19 17.99 -9.43
C VAL A 132 -8.72 16.54 -9.28
N ALA A 133 -9.06 15.86 -8.20
CA ALA A 133 -8.71 14.45 -8.02
C ALA A 133 -9.27 13.57 -9.16
N SER A 134 -10.50 13.85 -9.58
CA SER A 134 -11.17 13.12 -10.66
C SER A 134 -10.53 13.44 -12.03
N GLU A 135 -10.19 14.70 -12.28
CA GLU A 135 -9.54 15.16 -13.51
C GLU A 135 -8.16 14.51 -13.68
N PHE A 136 -7.31 14.58 -12.65
CA PHE A 136 -5.98 13.96 -12.70
C PHE A 136 -6.05 12.44 -12.82
N ALA A 137 -6.94 11.79 -12.07
CA ALA A 137 -7.13 10.35 -12.16
C ALA A 137 -7.53 9.92 -13.58
N ARG A 138 -8.48 10.63 -14.20
CA ARG A 138 -8.89 10.37 -15.58
C ARG A 138 -7.76 10.64 -16.57
N GLY A 139 -7.10 11.80 -16.49
CA GLY A 139 -6.03 12.16 -17.42
C GLY A 139 -4.87 11.17 -17.41
N PHE A 140 -4.46 10.70 -16.24
CA PHE A 140 -3.43 9.65 -16.13
C PHE A 140 -3.94 8.26 -16.58
N SER A 141 -5.22 7.95 -16.33
CA SER A 141 -5.82 6.70 -16.83
C SER A 141 -5.86 6.66 -18.36
N ASP A 142 -6.18 7.79 -19.01
CA ASP A 142 -6.18 7.92 -20.47
C ASP A 142 -4.76 7.74 -21.07
N LEU A 143 -3.71 7.99 -20.28
CA LEU A 143 -2.31 7.71 -20.61
C LEU A 143 -1.85 6.28 -20.26
N GLY A 144 -2.75 5.42 -19.77
CA GLY A 144 -2.48 4.03 -19.40
C GLY A 144 -1.85 3.82 -18.01
N TRP A 145 -1.70 4.88 -17.22
CA TRP A 145 -1.17 4.81 -15.85
C TRP A 145 -2.18 4.21 -14.88
N THR A 146 -1.68 3.44 -13.93
CA THR A 146 -2.49 2.89 -12.82
C THR A 146 -2.61 3.89 -11.69
N ILE A 147 -3.83 4.17 -11.23
CA ILE A 147 -4.07 5.07 -10.08
C ILE A 147 -4.01 4.30 -8.77
N ILE A 148 -3.14 4.72 -7.85
CA ILE A 148 -2.97 4.08 -6.53
C ILE A 148 -3.46 5.03 -5.44
N SER A 149 -4.22 4.51 -4.47
CA SER A 149 -4.56 5.26 -3.27
C SER A 149 -4.91 4.35 -2.10
N GLY A 150 -5.37 4.93 -1.00
CA GLY A 150 -5.63 4.23 0.26
C GLY A 150 -7.06 3.74 0.45
N GLY A 151 -7.95 3.93 -0.53
CA GLY A 151 -9.36 3.53 -0.43
C GLY A 151 -10.19 4.32 0.59
N ALA A 152 -9.64 5.41 1.16
CA ALA A 152 -10.33 6.20 2.17
C ALA A 152 -11.48 7.02 1.57
N TYR A 153 -12.25 7.69 2.43
CA TYR A 153 -13.17 8.74 2.00
C TYR A 153 -12.43 9.89 1.31
N GLY A 154 -13.18 10.71 0.57
CA GLY A 154 -12.66 11.95 0.01
C GLY A 154 -11.81 11.72 -1.24
N ILE A 155 -10.66 12.37 -1.31
CA ILE A 155 -9.79 12.39 -2.50
C ILE A 155 -9.53 10.98 -3.05
N ASP A 156 -9.13 10.03 -2.20
CA ASP A 156 -8.91 8.63 -2.58
C ASP A 156 -10.13 8.04 -3.33
N SER A 157 -11.33 8.21 -2.77
CA SER A 157 -12.58 7.69 -3.37
C SER A 157 -12.92 8.36 -4.70
N TYR A 158 -12.67 9.66 -4.84
CA TYR A 158 -12.91 10.38 -6.10
C TYR A 158 -11.93 9.92 -7.19
N ALA A 159 -10.65 9.78 -6.85
CA ALA A 159 -9.64 9.29 -7.77
C ALA A 159 -9.97 7.87 -8.28
N HIS A 160 -10.30 6.94 -7.38
CA HIS A 160 -10.67 5.58 -7.76
C HIS A 160 -11.92 5.52 -8.64
N ARG A 161 -12.99 6.26 -8.29
CA ARG A 161 -14.22 6.28 -9.10
C ARG A 161 -13.98 6.86 -10.49
N ALA A 162 -13.25 7.97 -10.59
CA ALA A 162 -12.93 8.59 -11.87
C ALA A 162 -12.10 7.66 -12.76
N THR A 163 -11.15 6.93 -12.17
CA THR A 163 -10.37 5.90 -12.87
C THR A 163 -11.25 4.80 -13.44
N LEU A 164 -12.16 4.25 -12.63
CA LEU A 164 -13.11 3.21 -13.07
C LEU A 164 -14.04 3.73 -14.17
N HIS A 165 -14.53 4.96 -14.06
CA HIS A 165 -15.36 5.58 -15.10
C HIS A 165 -14.61 5.80 -16.42
N ALA A 166 -13.28 5.94 -16.37
CA ALA A 166 -12.42 6.01 -17.55
C ALA A 166 -11.99 4.62 -18.07
N ASN A 167 -12.49 3.53 -17.48
CA ASN A 167 -12.01 2.16 -17.73
C ASN A 167 -10.50 1.98 -17.50
N GLY A 168 -9.93 2.80 -16.61
CA GLY A 168 -8.52 2.71 -16.21
C GLY A 168 -8.30 1.68 -15.10
N ARG A 169 -7.02 1.43 -14.80
CA ARG A 169 -6.61 0.50 -13.74
C ARG A 169 -6.41 1.23 -12.42
N THR A 170 -6.87 0.63 -11.32
CA THR A 170 -6.68 1.24 -10.00
C THR A 170 -6.35 0.25 -8.89
N ILE A 171 -5.53 0.70 -7.94
CA ILE A 171 -5.08 -0.07 -6.79
C ILE A 171 -5.49 0.63 -5.49
N ALA A 172 -6.23 -0.07 -4.63
CA ALA A 172 -6.34 0.33 -3.23
C ALA A 172 -5.36 -0.49 -2.40
N VAL A 173 -4.40 0.18 -1.79
CA VAL A 173 -3.63 -0.41 -0.68
C VAL A 173 -4.49 -0.27 0.57
N LEU A 174 -4.72 -1.33 1.35
CA LEU A 174 -5.64 -1.36 2.49
C LEU A 174 -4.89 -1.40 3.83
N ALA A 175 -5.47 -0.76 4.86
CA ALA A 175 -4.98 -0.81 6.25
C ALA A 175 -5.71 -1.90 7.08
N THR A 176 -6.39 -2.80 6.39
CA THR A 176 -7.20 -3.92 6.87
C THR A 176 -6.89 -5.14 6.01
N GLY A 177 -7.33 -6.32 6.43
CA GLY A 177 -7.42 -7.47 5.54
C GLY A 177 -8.35 -7.18 4.35
N ILE A 178 -8.10 -7.85 3.22
CA ILE A 178 -8.83 -7.65 1.96
C ILE A 178 -10.33 -8.00 2.00
N GLU A 179 -10.82 -8.74 3.01
CA GLU A 179 -12.25 -9.00 3.20
C GLU A 179 -12.93 -7.95 4.10
N VAL A 180 -12.16 -7.08 4.76
CA VAL A 180 -12.69 -6.08 5.68
C VAL A 180 -12.72 -4.72 4.98
N ALA A 181 -13.87 -4.35 4.43
CA ALA A 181 -14.05 -3.02 3.86
C ALA A 181 -14.01 -1.93 4.93
N TYR A 182 -13.01 -1.06 4.84
CA TYR A 182 -12.92 0.15 5.64
C TYR A 182 -12.57 1.36 4.75
N PRO A 183 -13.45 2.38 4.68
CA PRO A 183 -14.76 2.44 5.31
C PRO A 183 -15.78 1.47 4.66
N LYS A 184 -16.74 0.97 5.45
CA LYS A 184 -17.78 0.03 4.97
C LYS A 184 -18.58 0.55 3.77
N SER A 185 -18.83 1.84 3.71
CA SER A 185 -19.54 2.51 2.61
C SER A 185 -18.82 2.41 1.26
N ASN A 186 -17.52 2.13 1.25
CA ASN A 186 -16.74 1.89 0.04
C ASN A 186 -16.72 0.42 -0.40
N GLN A 187 -17.49 -0.48 0.23
CA GLN A 187 -17.53 -1.91 -0.16
C GLN A 187 -17.80 -2.11 -1.66
N LYS A 188 -18.79 -1.42 -2.22
CA LYS A 188 -19.13 -1.53 -3.65
C LYS A 188 -17.96 -1.06 -4.52
N LEU A 189 -17.30 0.04 -4.13
CA LEU A 189 -16.12 0.56 -4.81
C LEU A 189 -14.98 -0.47 -4.79
N PHE A 190 -14.67 -1.08 -3.64
CA PHE A 190 -13.62 -2.10 -3.55
C PHE A 190 -13.91 -3.32 -4.42
N ASN A 191 -15.16 -3.76 -4.50
CA ASN A 191 -15.55 -4.85 -5.38
C ASN A 191 -15.30 -4.49 -6.86
N GLU A 192 -15.70 -3.29 -7.29
CA GLU A 192 -15.45 -2.80 -8.65
C GLU A 192 -13.95 -2.65 -8.96
N MET A 193 -13.17 -2.16 -8.00
CA MET A 193 -11.71 -2.03 -8.12
C MET A 193 -11.01 -3.38 -8.30
N SER A 194 -11.41 -4.40 -7.54
CA SER A 194 -10.81 -5.74 -7.68
C SER A 194 -11.09 -6.40 -9.03
N ALA A 195 -12.10 -5.91 -9.78
CA ALA A 195 -12.41 -6.38 -11.12
C ALA A 195 -11.65 -5.63 -12.23
N HIS A 196 -11.11 -4.43 -11.95
CA HIS A 196 -10.43 -3.56 -12.94
C HIS A 196 -9.02 -3.14 -12.47
N GLY A 197 -8.44 -3.87 -11.54
CA GLY A 197 -7.21 -3.52 -10.86
C GLY A 197 -7.03 -4.42 -9.64
N ALA A 198 -6.56 -3.86 -8.52
CA ALA A 198 -6.24 -4.67 -7.35
C ALA A 198 -6.60 -4.02 -6.00
N LEU A 199 -6.88 -4.87 -5.02
CA LEU A 199 -6.80 -4.55 -3.60
C LEU A 199 -5.53 -5.21 -3.04
N ILE A 200 -4.74 -4.47 -2.27
CA ILE A 200 -3.47 -4.96 -1.69
C ILE A 200 -3.51 -4.80 -0.18
N SER A 201 -3.03 -5.79 0.57
CA SER A 201 -2.86 -5.68 2.02
C SER A 201 -1.60 -6.39 2.52
N GLU A 202 -1.03 -5.88 3.62
CA GLU A 202 -0.01 -6.56 4.43
C GLU A 202 -0.59 -7.37 5.59
N LEU A 203 -1.91 -7.61 5.58
CA LEU A 203 -2.63 -8.24 6.68
C LEU A 203 -3.41 -9.45 6.18
N MET A 204 -3.60 -10.44 7.05
CA MET A 204 -4.43 -11.60 6.74
C MET A 204 -5.87 -11.16 6.38
N PRO A 205 -6.60 -11.92 5.53
CA PRO A 205 -7.82 -11.43 4.87
C PRO A 205 -8.89 -10.85 5.80
N HIS A 206 -9.02 -11.39 7.00
CA HIS A 206 -10.04 -11.06 7.99
C HIS A 206 -9.63 -9.97 9.01
N GLU A 207 -8.40 -9.44 8.93
CA GLU A 207 -7.89 -8.52 9.93
C GLU A 207 -8.56 -7.14 9.91
N SER A 208 -8.87 -6.65 11.11
CA SER A 208 -9.56 -5.37 11.29
C SER A 208 -8.64 -4.15 11.25
N ALA A 209 -9.25 -2.98 11.11
CA ALA A 209 -8.55 -1.71 11.08
C ALA A 209 -7.99 -1.35 12.46
N MET A 210 -6.72 -0.91 12.50
CA MET A 210 -6.11 -0.28 13.67
C MET A 210 -5.55 1.10 13.26
N PRO A 211 -5.72 2.16 14.08
CA PRO A 211 -5.27 3.51 13.71
C PRO A 211 -3.80 3.60 13.24
N SER A 212 -2.89 2.88 13.89
CA SER A 212 -1.47 2.83 13.51
C SER A 212 -1.24 2.22 12.13
N ARG A 213 -2.02 1.21 11.74
CA ARG A 213 -1.91 0.53 10.43
C ARG A 213 -2.16 1.48 9.26
N PHE A 214 -2.98 2.53 9.43
CA PHE A 214 -3.18 3.53 8.37
C PHE A 214 -1.91 4.31 8.05
N LEU A 215 -1.11 4.66 9.06
CA LEU A 215 0.15 5.39 8.86
C LEU A 215 1.20 4.46 8.25
N VAL A 216 1.27 3.22 8.74
CA VAL A 216 2.20 2.21 8.22
C VAL A 216 1.90 1.90 6.76
N ARG A 217 0.63 1.69 6.40
CA ARG A 217 0.18 1.37 5.04
C ARG A 217 0.59 2.42 4.01
N ASN A 218 0.61 3.71 4.38
CA ASN A 218 0.88 4.80 3.43
C ASN A 218 2.25 4.69 2.74
N ARG A 219 3.24 4.09 3.40
CA ARG A 219 4.56 3.83 2.79
C ARG A 219 4.47 2.91 1.57
N LEU A 220 3.49 2.00 1.52
CA LEU A 220 3.26 1.16 0.35
C LEU A 220 2.67 1.95 -0.82
N ILE A 221 1.75 2.89 -0.54
CA ILE A 221 1.21 3.78 -1.59
C ILE A 221 2.36 4.55 -2.24
N ALA A 222 3.22 5.16 -1.41
CA ALA A 222 4.39 5.89 -1.85
C ALA A 222 5.41 5.01 -2.59
N SER A 223 5.65 3.78 -2.10
CA SER A 223 6.68 2.87 -2.64
C SER A 223 6.23 2.01 -3.82
N ILE A 224 4.94 1.91 -4.11
CA ILE A 224 4.46 1.28 -5.35
C ILE A 224 4.34 2.34 -6.46
N ALA A 225 3.86 3.55 -6.15
CA ALA A 225 3.65 4.59 -7.15
C ALA A 225 4.96 5.20 -7.67
N LYS A 226 5.05 5.47 -8.98
CA LYS A 226 6.21 6.20 -9.55
C LYS A 226 6.25 7.66 -9.10
N ALA A 227 5.10 8.27 -8.85
CA ALA A 227 4.98 9.63 -8.36
C ALA A 227 3.77 9.79 -7.43
N THR A 228 3.75 10.83 -6.60
CA THR A 228 2.65 11.12 -5.68
C THR A 228 2.09 12.52 -5.89
N LEU A 229 0.78 12.63 -6.11
CA LEU A 229 0.03 13.88 -6.16
C LEU A 229 -0.81 14.07 -4.89
N VAL A 230 -0.58 15.18 -4.19
CA VAL A 230 -1.40 15.62 -3.06
C VAL A 230 -2.39 16.69 -3.52
N VAL A 231 -3.68 16.36 -3.55
CA VAL A 231 -4.72 17.25 -4.09
C VAL A 231 -5.19 18.28 -3.08
N GLU A 232 -5.56 17.82 -1.88
CA GLU A 232 -5.91 18.70 -0.76
C GLU A 232 -5.43 18.05 0.53
N ALA A 233 -4.87 18.84 1.44
CA ALA A 233 -4.41 18.38 2.74
C ALA A 233 -4.53 19.49 3.76
N ALA A 234 -5.18 19.20 4.90
CA ALA A 234 -5.05 20.03 6.09
C ALA A 234 -3.60 20.01 6.61
N TYR A 235 -3.24 21.01 7.43
CA TYR A 235 -1.89 21.13 8.01
C TYR A 235 -1.40 19.85 8.74
N LYS A 236 -2.32 19.12 9.39
CA LYS A 236 -2.07 17.83 10.05
C LYS A 236 -2.84 16.69 9.36
N SER A 237 -2.67 16.55 8.04
CA SER A 237 -3.31 15.47 7.27
C SER A 237 -2.44 14.21 7.25
N GLY A 238 -3.08 13.04 7.33
CA GLY A 238 -2.41 11.75 7.13
C GLY A 238 -1.88 11.56 5.70
N SER A 239 -2.42 12.28 4.71
CA SER A 239 -1.91 12.26 3.33
C SER A 239 -0.50 12.85 3.19
N LEU A 240 -0.10 13.75 4.10
CA LEU A 240 1.26 14.32 4.12
C LEU A 240 2.31 13.24 4.41
N ARG A 241 1.93 12.18 5.15
CA ARG A 241 2.83 11.05 5.40
C ARG A 241 3.22 10.35 4.10
N THR A 242 2.27 10.10 3.21
CA THR A 242 2.55 9.49 1.90
C THR A 242 3.49 10.36 1.06
N ALA A 243 3.29 11.68 1.07
CA ALA A 243 4.18 12.62 0.38
C ALA A 243 5.61 12.58 0.93
N HIS A 244 5.77 12.57 2.26
CA HIS A 244 7.10 12.44 2.87
C HIS A 244 7.75 11.08 2.59
N ASP A 245 7.00 9.98 2.71
CA ASP A 245 7.53 8.64 2.36
C ASP A 245 7.97 8.59 0.88
N ALA A 246 7.24 9.25 -0.03
CA ALA A 246 7.62 9.32 -1.45
C ALA A 246 8.90 10.16 -1.66
N ALA A 247 9.03 11.29 -0.97
CA ALA A 247 10.23 12.12 -1.03
C ALA A 247 11.46 11.41 -0.44
N GLU A 248 11.30 10.67 0.66
CA GLU A 248 12.37 9.83 1.25
C GLU A 248 12.84 8.73 0.28
N LEU A 249 11.94 8.22 -0.55
CA LEU A 249 12.25 7.27 -1.62
C LEU A 249 12.76 7.93 -2.91
N LEU A 250 13.03 9.24 -2.90
CA LEU A 250 13.47 10.03 -4.05
C LEU A 250 12.50 9.97 -5.24
N ARG A 251 11.19 9.92 -4.95
CA ARG A 251 10.14 9.91 -5.97
C ARG A 251 9.54 11.30 -6.14
N PRO A 252 9.14 11.68 -7.36
CA PRO A 252 8.45 12.94 -7.59
C PRO A 252 7.21 13.07 -6.71
N VAL A 253 7.14 14.19 -6.00
CA VAL A 253 5.97 14.59 -5.21
C VAL A 253 5.45 15.89 -5.79
N MET A 254 4.14 15.94 -5.98
CA MET A 254 3.41 17.04 -6.57
C MET A 254 2.31 17.48 -5.60
N ALA A 255 2.01 18.76 -5.58
CA ALA A 255 0.94 19.32 -4.76
C ALA A 255 0.10 20.31 -5.57
N ILE A 256 -1.22 20.17 -5.46
CA ILE A 256 -2.17 21.09 -6.09
C ILE A 256 -2.27 22.35 -5.22
N PRO A 257 -2.11 23.56 -5.81
CA PRO A 257 -2.30 24.80 -5.08
C PRO A 257 -3.80 25.04 -4.80
N GLY A 258 -4.08 25.81 -3.76
CA GLY A 258 -5.43 26.28 -3.48
C GLY A 258 -5.45 27.61 -2.75
N PRO A 259 -6.64 28.13 -2.39
CA PRO A 259 -6.77 29.42 -1.73
C PRO A 259 -5.99 29.49 -0.42
N ILE A 260 -5.24 30.57 -0.19
CA ILE A 260 -4.41 30.76 1.02
C ILE A 260 -5.21 30.77 2.33
N ASN A 261 -6.52 31.06 2.25
CA ASN A 261 -7.45 31.05 3.38
C ASN A 261 -8.18 29.70 3.55
N SER A 262 -7.94 28.72 2.68
CA SER A 262 -8.51 27.38 2.79
C SER A 262 -7.68 26.52 3.74
N ALA A 263 -8.32 26.01 4.80
CA ALA A 263 -7.69 25.04 5.69
C ALA A 263 -7.26 23.75 4.95
N MET A 264 -7.93 23.40 3.85
CA MET A 264 -7.61 22.20 3.05
C MET A 264 -6.42 22.40 2.10
N SER A 265 -5.92 23.63 1.94
CA SER A 265 -4.75 23.92 1.10
C SER A 265 -3.45 24.04 1.89
N GLN A 266 -3.53 24.23 3.22
CA GLN A 266 -2.38 24.47 4.09
C GLN A 266 -1.31 23.38 4.02
N GLY A 267 -1.70 22.11 3.92
CA GLY A 267 -0.77 20.99 3.79
C GLY A 267 -0.06 20.97 2.44
N CYS A 268 -0.77 21.26 1.34
CA CYS A 268 -0.18 21.39 0.02
C CYS A 268 0.79 22.58 -0.03
N HIS A 269 0.39 23.74 0.48
CA HIS A 269 1.26 24.93 0.57
C HIS A 269 2.52 24.65 1.37
N ARG A 270 2.39 23.90 2.48
CA ARG A 270 3.53 23.50 3.31
C ARG A 270 4.49 22.60 2.55
N LEU A 271 4.01 21.57 1.85
CA LEU A 271 4.86 20.69 1.05
C LEU A 271 5.65 21.50 -0.01
N ILE A 272 4.98 22.45 -0.67
CA ILE A 272 5.60 23.33 -1.66
C ILE A 272 6.65 24.24 -1.00
N SER A 273 6.33 24.85 0.14
CA SER A 273 7.24 25.77 0.85
C SER A 273 8.47 25.05 1.41
N GLU A 274 8.30 23.80 1.84
CA GLU A 274 9.39 22.94 2.34
C GLU A 274 10.23 22.34 1.20
N ARG A 275 9.89 22.63 -0.07
CA ARG A 275 10.51 22.03 -1.26
C ARG A 275 10.40 20.50 -1.29
N ALA A 276 9.38 19.97 -0.62
CA ALA A 276 9.07 18.54 -0.61
C ALA A 276 8.15 18.15 -1.77
N ALA A 277 7.48 19.11 -2.41
CA ALA A 277 6.63 18.88 -3.58
C ALA A 277 6.73 20.02 -4.60
N GLU A 278 6.61 19.66 -5.88
CA GLU A 278 6.45 20.63 -6.97
C GLU A 278 4.99 21.11 -7.05
N LEU A 279 4.80 22.39 -7.37
CA LEU A 279 3.46 22.95 -7.58
C LEU A 279 2.96 22.53 -8.96
N ILE A 280 1.78 21.89 -9.00
CA ILE A 280 1.18 21.41 -10.24
C ILE A 280 -0.21 22.01 -10.44
N THR A 281 -0.49 22.53 -11.63
CA THR A 281 -1.80 23.12 -11.96
C THR A 281 -2.59 22.37 -13.02
N SER A 282 -1.94 21.48 -13.76
CA SER A 282 -2.58 20.68 -14.82
C SER A 282 -2.00 19.26 -14.92
N VAL A 283 -2.73 18.37 -15.59
CA VAL A 283 -2.23 17.02 -15.92
C VAL A 283 -0.97 17.11 -16.80
N ALA A 284 -0.91 18.09 -17.71
CA ALA A 284 0.26 18.29 -18.56
C ALA A 284 1.51 18.65 -17.74
N ASP A 285 1.37 19.56 -16.75
CA ASP A 285 2.48 19.92 -15.86
C ASP A 285 2.99 18.69 -15.09
N ALA A 286 2.08 17.85 -14.59
CA ALA A 286 2.44 16.62 -13.88
C ALA A 286 3.22 15.65 -14.78
N VAL A 287 2.72 15.43 -15.99
CA VAL A 287 3.33 14.53 -16.98
C VAL A 287 4.73 15.01 -17.39
N GLU A 288 4.88 16.32 -17.60
CA GLU A 288 6.19 16.94 -17.89
C GLU A 288 7.15 16.75 -16.70
N PHE A 289 6.70 17.09 -15.49
CA PHE A 289 7.53 17.02 -14.28
C PHE A 289 8.05 15.61 -13.99
N ILE A 290 7.22 14.58 -14.18
CA ILE A 290 7.62 13.19 -13.90
C ILE A 290 8.24 12.47 -15.10
N GLY A 291 8.33 13.14 -16.26
CA GLY A 291 8.90 12.57 -17.48
C GLY A 291 8.07 11.43 -18.09
N ALA A 292 6.75 11.43 -17.91
CA ALA A 292 5.86 10.32 -18.31
C ALA A 292 5.67 10.14 -19.83
N ASN A 293 6.21 11.05 -20.65
CA ASN A 293 6.13 11.03 -22.12
C ASN A 293 7.50 10.87 -22.81
N GLN A 294 8.53 10.36 -22.12
CA GLN A 294 9.86 10.11 -22.69
C GLN A 294 10.15 8.61 -22.81
#